data_AF-A0A1S8SKP1-F1
#
_entry.id   AF-A0A1S8SKP1-F1
#
_cell.length_a   1.000
_cell.length_b   1.000
_cell.length_c   1.000
_cell.angle_alpha   90.00
_cell.angle_beta   90.00
_cell.angle_gamma   90.00
#
_symmetry.space_group_name_H-M   'P 1'
#
loop_
_entity.id
_entity.type
_entity.pdbx_description
1 polymer ?
#
loop_
_entity_poly.entity_id
_entity_poly.type
_entity_poly.pdbx_seq_one_letter_code
_entity_poly.pdbx_strand_id
1 'polypeptide(L)' 'MDNIDYKKLKKDLLNKVGPSGIMPLIISVDSASNKELLRLAKENNLDISDYIKD' A
#
# COMPACT_ATOMS: atom_id res chain seq x y z
N MET A 1 -0.60 -14.23 -8.44
CA MET A 1 -0.15 -13.07 -7.62
C MET A 1 -1.07 -12.94 -6.39
N ASP A 2 -1.61 -14.06 -5.93
CA ASP A 2 -2.86 -14.11 -5.17
C ASP A 2 -2.61 -14.37 -3.68
N ASN A 3 -1.34 -14.53 -3.30
CA ASN A 3 -0.95 -14.77 -1.92
C ASN A 3 -0.48 -13.50 -1.19
N ILE A 4 -0.77 -12.31 -1.73
CA ILE A 4 -0.39 -11.05 -1.09
C ILE A 4 -1.46 -10.62 -0.09
N ASP A 5 -1.06 -10.24 1.12
CA ASP A 5 -1.87 -9.55 2.10
C ASP A 5 -2.04 -8.08 1.76
N TYR A 6 -2.94 -7.82 0.81
CA TYR A 6 -3.32 -6.46 0.41
C TYR A 6 -3.91 -5.63 1.56
N LYS A 7 -4.48 -6.27 2.59
CA LYS A 7 -5.02 -5.57 3.75
C LYS A 7 -3.88 -5.01 4.61
N LYS A 8 -2.85 -5.82 4.88
CA LYS A 8 -1.63 -5.38 5.57
C LYS A 8 -0.90 -4.32 4.75
N LEU A 9 -0.72 -4.54 3.45
CA LEU A 9 -0.07 -3.59 2.55
C LEU A 9 -0.76 -2.23 2.53
N LYS A 10 -2.10 -2.21 2.37
CA LYS A 10 -2.88 -0.97 2.39
C LYS A 10 -2.70 -0.21 3.71
N LYS A 11 -2.73 -0.92 4.84
CA LYS A 11 -2.53 -0.31 6.17
C LYS A 11 -1.16 0.33 6.30
N ASP A 12 -0.10 -0.36 5.86
CA ASP A 12 1.27 0.16 5.96
C ASP A 12 1.51 1.34 5.02
N LEU A 13 0.93 1.30 3.80
CA LEU A 13 0.92 2.44 2.90
C LEU A 13 0.22 3.65 3.53
N LEU A 14 -0.96 3.47 4.14
CA LEU A 14 -1.67 4.54 4.85
C LEU A 14 -0.84 5.10 6.02
N ASN A 15 -0.15 4.25 6.78
CA ASN A 15 0.74 4.68 7.85
C ASN A 15 1.94 5.47 7.31
N LYS A 16 2.41 5.15 6.09
CA LYS A 16 3.56 5.82 5.47
C LYS A 16 3.18 7.18 4.86
N VAL A 17 2.02 7.27 4.21
CA VAL A 17 1.56 8.53 3.58
C VAL A 17 0.77 9.42 4.54
N GLY A 18 0.17 8.87 5.58
CA GLY A 18 -0.64 9.61 6.56
C GLY A 18 0.08 10.81 7.20
N PRO A 19 1.34 10.67 7.65
CA PRO A 19 2.11 11.78 8.22
C PRO A 19 2.37 12.95 7.26
N SER A 20 2.26 12.73 5.95
CA SER A 20 2.41 13.83 4.98
C SER A 20 1.28 14.86 5.06
N GLY A 21 0.12 14.47 5.62
CA GLY A 21 -1.09 15.31 5.65
C GLY A 21 -1.70 15.59 4.28
N ILE A 22 -1.16 15.00 3.20
CA ILE A 22 -1.62 15.21 1.84
C ILE A 22 -2.86 14.34 1.61
N MET A 23 -4.02 14.92 1.84
CA MET A 23 -5.32 14.26 1.74
C MET A 23 -5.55 13.53 0.40
N PRO A 24 -5.15 14.08 -0.77
CA PRO A 24 -5.23 13.35 -2.04
C PRO A 24 -4.45 12.04 -2.06
N LEU A 25 -3.27 11.98 -1.43
CA LEU A 25 -2.45 10.77 -1.39
C LEU A 25 -3.07 9.70 -0.49
N ILE A 26 -3.62 10.13 0.66
CA ILE A 26 -4.34 9.24 1.57
C ILE A 26 -5.57 8.64 0.87
N ILE A 27 -6.36 9.46 0.18
CA ILE A 27 -7.53 9.00 -0.60
C ILE A 27 -7.10 8.06 -1.73
N SER A 28 -5.97 8.34 -2.39
CA SER A 28 -5.46 7.49 -3.45
C SER A 28 -5.08 6.10 -2.93
N VAL A 29 -4.44 6.01 -1.75
CA VAL A 29 -4.15 4.71 -1.11
C VAL A 29 -5.44 4.05 -0.62
N ASP A 30 -6.39 4.80 -0.08
CA ASP A 30 -7.63 4.24 0.46
C ASP A 30 -8.54 3.64 -0.63
N SER A 31 -8.59 4.26 -1.80
CA SER A 31 -9.41 3.79 -2.93
C SER A 31 -8.67 2.88 -3.92
N ALA A 32 -7.36 2.64 -3.72
CA ALA A 32 -6.53 1.85 -4.62
C ALA A 32 -6.99 0.39 -4.75
N SER A 33 -7.03 -0.10 -5.99
CA SER A 33 -7.11 -1.53 -6.31
C SER A 33 -5.83 -2.27 -5.91
N ASN A 34 -5.88 -3.60 -5.85
CA ASN A 34 -4.71 -4.43 -5.54
C ASN A 34 -3.49 -4.12 -6.44
N LYS A 35 -3.71 -3.90 -7.74
CA LYS A 35 -2.64 -3.55 -8.68
C LYS A 35 -2.03 -2.17 -8.37
N GLU A 36 -2.87 -1.22 -7.99
CA GLU A 36 -2.42 0.13 -7.62
C GLU A 36 -1.65 0.11 -6.29
N LEU A 37 -2.10 -0.69 -5.31
CA LEU A 37 -1.36 -0.88 -4.05
C LEU A 37 0.06 -1.41 -4.29
N LEU A 38 0.26 -2.34 -5.23
CA LEU A 38 1.60 -2.82 -5.59
C LEU A 38 2.46 -1.72 -6.22
N ARG A 39 1.87 -0.87 -7.06
CA ARG A 39 2.58 0.27 -7.66
C ARG A 39 2.98 1.28 -6.58
N LEU A 40 2.04 1.64 -5.71
CA LEU A 40 2.25 2.56 -4.60
C LEU A 40 3.30 2.04 -3.61
N ALA A 41 3.33 0.73 -3.37
CA ALA A 41 4.36 0.09 -2.55
C ALA A 41 5.77 0.34 -3.10
N LYS A 42 5.94 0.13 -4.42
CA LYS A 42 7.21 0.40 -5.11
C LYS A 42 7.60 1.87 -5.05
N GLU A 43 6.65 2.78 -5.27
CA GLU A 43 6.87 4.23 -5.16
C GLU A 43 7.26 4.67 -3.73
N ASN A 44 6.79 3.95 -2.72
CA ASN A 44 7.06 4.22 -1.30
C ASN A 44 8.18 3.36 -0.69
N ASN A 45 8.94 2.62 -1.52
CA ASN A 45 10.01 1.71 -1.10
C ASN A 45 9.57 0.70 -0.03
N LEU A 46 8.41 0.08 -0.22
CA LEU A 46 7.96 -1.08 0.55
C LEU A 46 8.28 -2.36 -0.23
N ASP A 47 8.87 -3.35 0.43
CA ASP A 47 9.16 -4.64 -0.18
C ASP A 47 7.88 -5.48 -0.22
N ILE A 48 7.49 -5.94 -1.41
CA ILE A 48 6.29 -6.76 -1.60
C ILE A 48 6.43 -8.13 -0.94
N SER A 49 7.66 -8.64 -0.75
CA SER A 49 7.87 -9.93 -0.08
C SER A 49 7.34 -9.96 1.34
N ASP A 50 7.35 -8.83 2.06
CA ASP A 50 6.87 -8.70 3.44
C ASP A 50 5.35 -8.88 3.58
N TYR A 51 4.66 -8.95 2.44
CA TYR A 51 3.23 -9.07 2.33
C TYR A 51 2.80 -10.39 1.70
N ILE A 52 3.71 -11.30 1.35
CA ILE A 52 3.34 -12.65 0.90
C ILE A 52 2.91 -13.45 2.15
N LYS A 53 1.70 -14.03 2.11
CA LYS A 53 1.20 -14.93 3.15
C LYS A 53 1.87 -16.29 3.00
N ASP A 54 2.08 -17.00 4.10
CA ASP A 54 2.51 -18.41 4.09
C ASP A 54 1.38 -19.33 3.62
#